data_AF-A0A1M7NUU5-F1
#
_entry.id   AF-A0A1M7NUU5-F1
#
_cell.length_a   1.000
_cell.length_b   1.000
_cell.length_c   1.000
_cell.angle_alpha   90.00
_cell.angle_beta   90.00
_cell.angle_gamma   90.00
#
_symmetry.space_group_name_H-M   'P 1'
#
loop_
_entity.id
_entity.type
_entity.pdbx_description
1 polymer ?
#
loop_
_entity_poly.entity_id
_entity_poly.type
_entity_poly.pdbx_seq_one_letter_code
_entity_poly.pdbx_strand_id
1 'polypeptide(L)' 'MNFKRIFGPFLTILGLGALIYGSYLFLAPEDADWKTILVLFVLGFVFFSSGLGLLKTTKDRG' A
#
# COMPACT_ATOMS: atom_id res chain seq x y z
N MET A 1 1.49 -10.05 -21.37
CA MET A 1 0.41 -9.17 -20.84
C MET A 1 1.02 -7.81 -20.50
N ASN A 2 0.32 -6.69 -20.75
CA ASN A 2 0.87 -5.36 -20.49
C ASN A 2 1.22 -5.21 -19.00
N PHE A 3 2.52 -5.11 -18.69
CA PHE A 3 3.07 -5.02 -17.33
C PHE A 3 2.38 -3.92 -16.49
N LYS A 4 2.08 -2.78 -17.13
CA LYS A 4 1.35 -1.64 -16.54
C LYS A 4 -0.03 -2.00 -15.96
N ARG A 5 -0.69 -3.02 -16.50
CA ARG A 5 -2.05 -3.44 -16.13
C ARG A 5 -2.10 -4.40 -14.93
N ILE A 6 -0.96 -5.03 -14.61
CA ILE A 6 -0.82 -5.95 -13.46
C ILE A 6 -0.16 -5.23 -12.29
N PHE A 7 0.73 -4.27 -12.57
CA PHE A 7 1.50 -3.59 -11.53
C PHE A 7 0.65 -2.69 -10.62
N GLY A 8 -0.30 -1.94 -11.18
CA GLY A 8 -1.19 -1.05 -10.40
C GLY A 8 -2.05 -1.79 -9.37
N PRO A 9 -2.84 -2.81 -9.77
CA PRO A 9 -3.64 -3.61 -8.83
C PRO A 9 -2.77 -4.31 -7.79
N PHE A 10 -1.64 -4.88 -8.20
CA PHE A 10 -0.71 -5.57 -7.29
C PHE A 10 -0.16 -4.63 -6.22
N LEU A 11 0.32 -3.45 -6.63
CA LEU A 11 0.86 -2.44 -5.71
C LEU A 11 -0.22 -1.88 -4.77
N THR A 12 -1.47 -1.78 -5.25
CA THR A 12 -2.61 -1.33 -4.44
C THR A 12 -2.96 -2.36 -3.36
N ILE A 13 -3.01 -3.65 -3.71
CA ILE A 13 -3.29 -4.73 -2.75
C ILE A 13 -2.16 -4.82 -1.72
N LEU A 14 -0.91 -4.68 -2.14
CA LEU A 14 0.25 -4.68 -1.24
C LEU A 14 0.23 -3.48 -0.29
N GLY A 15 -0.07 -2.28 -0.79
CA GLY A 15 -0.22 -1.08 0.04
C GLY A 15 -1.37 -1.19 1.05
N LEU A 16 -2.51 -1.76 0.64
CA LEU A 16 -3.64 -2.03 1.54
C LEU A 16 -3.25 -3.03 2.63
N GLY A 17 -2.55 -4.11 2.27
CA GLY A 17 -2.05 -5.10 3.23
C GLY A 17 -1.10 -4.48 4.26
N ALA A 18 -0.19 -3.59 3.83
CA ALA A 18 0.72 -2.88 4.73
C ALA A 18 -0.02 -1.93 5.70
N LEU A 19 -1.06 -1.24 5.25
CA LEU A 19 -1.91 -0.38 6.10
C LEU A 19 -2.68 -1.20 7.15
N ILE A 20 -3.22 -2.35 6.75
CA ILE A 20 -3.92 -3.26 7.67
C ILE A 20 -2.93 -3.83 8.69
N TYR A 21 -1.74 -4.25 8.26
CA TYR A 21 -0.70 -4.77 9.14
C TYR A 21 -0.19 -3.72 10.13
N GLY A 22 0.01 -2.48 9.68
CA GLY A 22 0.35 -1.35 10.56
C GLY A 22 -0.74 -1.08 11.61
N SER A 23 -2.02 -1.21 11.23
CA SER A 23 -3.15 -1.08 12.15
C SER A 23 -3.19 -2.21 13.19
N TYR A 24 -2.87 -3.43 12.78
CA TYR A 24 -2.78 -4.59 13.68
C TYR A 24 -1.63 -4.43 14.70
N LEU A 25 -0.46 -4.01 14.24
CA LEU A 25 0.69 -3.69 15.10
C LEU A 25 0.40 -2.54 16.08
N PHE A 26 -0.39 -1.56 15.66
CA PHE A 26 -0.82 -0.48 16.55
C PHE A 26 -1.76 -0.97 17.66
N LEU A 27 -2.59 -1.97 17.37
CA LEU A 27 -3.55 -2.52 18.34
C LEU A 27 -2.92 -3.54 19.31
N ALA A 28 -1.80 -4.16 18.93
CA ALA A 28 -1.06 -5.13 19.75
C ALA A 28 0.34 -4.60 20.12
N PRO A 29 0.44 -3.64 21.06
CA PRO A 29 1.65 -2.86 21.32
C PRO A 29 2.73 -3.58 22.16
N GLU A 30 2.70 -4.91 22.27
CA GLU A 30 3.54 -5.64 23.24
C GLU A 30 5.05 -5.42 23.02
N ASP A 31 5.50 -5.17 21.78
CA ASP A 31 6.90 -4.86 21.43
C ASP A 31 7.07 -3.87 20.24
N ALA A 32 5.99 -3.22 19.81
CA ALA A 32 5.99 -2.42 18.59
C ALA A 32 6.37 -0.95 18.85
N ASP A 33 7.59 -0.54 18.47
CA ASP A 33 7.99 0.86 18.54
C ASP A 33 7.08 1.74 17.66
N TRP A 34 6.63 2.86 18.21
CA TRP A 34 5.68 3.77 17.55
C TRP A 34 6.23 4.30 16.21
N LYS A 35 7.56 4.43 16.11
CA LYS A 35 8.25 4.82 14.87
C LYS A 35 8.07 3.77 13.78
N THR A 36 8.16 2.50 14.12
CA THR A 36 7.97 1.38 13.18
C THR A 36 6.54 1.37 12.62
N ILE A 37 5.56 1.58 13.49
CA ILE A 37 4.15 1.67 13.09
C ILE A 37 3.93 2.86 12.15
N LEU A 38 4.48 4.03 12.49
CA LEU A 38 4.36 5.23 11.67
C LEU A 38 5.00 5.03 10.29
N VAL A 39 6.17 4.40 10.23
CA VAL A 39 6.84 4.07 8.95
C VAL A 39 5.99 3.10 8.12
N LEU A 40 5.39 2.07 8.72
CA LEU A 40 4.51 1.12 8.03
C LEU A 40 3.25 1.81 7.47
N PHE A 41 2.65 2.71 8.23
CA PHE A 41 1.49 3.48 7.77
C PHE A 41 1.84 4.40 6.60
N VAL A 42 2.93 5.17 6.73
CA VAL A 42 3.37 6.09 5.66
C VAL A 42 3.77 5.30 4.41
N LEU A 43 4.52 4.22 4.55
CA LEU A 43 4.95 3.38 3.43
C LEU A 43 3.75 2.71 2.75
N GLY A 44 2.83 2.13 3.53
CA GLY A 44 1.59 1.53 3.02
C GLY A 44 0.73 2.54 2.28
N PHE A 45 0.60 3.75 2.81
CA PHE A 45 -0.13 4.85 2.17
C PHE A 45 0.52 5.28 0.85
N VAL A 46 1.85 5.44 0.81
CA VAL A 46 2.59 5.79 -0.41
C VAL A 46 2.42 4.72 -1.49
N PHE A 47 2.54 3.43 -1.14
CA PHE A 47 2.31 2.34 -2.09
C PHE A 47 0.87 2.25 -2.55
N PHE A 48 -0.10 2.44 -1.66
CA PHE A 48 -1.51 2.46 -2.02
C PHE A 48 -1.85 3.61 -2.98
N SER A 49 -1.40 4.83 -2.66
CA SER A 49 -1.60 6.02 -3.51
C SER A 49 -0.93 5.86 -4.88
N SER A 50 0.30 5.33 -4.90
CA SER A 50 1.02 5.03 -6.14
C SER A 50 0.29 3.96 -6.97
N GLY A 51 -0.19 2.89 -6.33
CA GLY A 51 -0.96 1.83 -6.97
C GLY A 51 -2.21 2.36 -7.67
N LEU A 52 -2.97 3.23 -6.99
CA LEU A 52 -4.13 3.92 -7.57
C LEU A 52 -3.75 4.82 -8.75
N GLY A 53 -2.62 5.53 -8.67
CA GLY A 53 -2.09 6.35 -9.75
C GLY A 53 -1.78 5.53 -11.02
N LEU A 54 -1.11 4.38 -10.84
CA LEU A 54 -0.85 3.42 -11.93
C LEU A 54 -2.15 2.81 -12.48
N LEU A 55 -3.13 2.56 -11.62
CA LEU A 55 -4.43 2.03 -12.03
C LEU A 55 -5.18 3.02 -12.92
N LYS A 56 -5.16 4.32 -12.56
CA LYS A 56 -5.80 5.41 -13.31
C LYS A 56 -5.16 5.63 -14.68
N THR A 57 -3.83 5.71 -14.79
CA THR A 57 -3.15 5.90 -16.09
C THR A 57 -3.35 4.72 -17.05
N THR A 58 -3.63 3.52 -16.54
CA THR A 58 -3.89 2.34 -17.39
C THR A 58 -5.31 2.35 -17.97
N LYS A 59 -6.26 3.07 -17.36
CA LYS A 59 -7.62 3.22 -17.86
C LYS A 59 -7.73 4.27 -18.98
N ASP A 60 -6.78 5.19 -19.06
CA ASP A 60 -6.77 6.35 -19.97
C ASP A 60 -6.11 6.09 -21.35
N ARG A 61 -5.95 4.81 -21.72
CA ARG A 61 -5.46 4.39 -23.05
C ARG A 61 -6.40 3.40 -23.75
N GLY A 62 -7.68 3.45 -23.41
CA GLY A 62 -8.75 2.63 -24.02
C GLY A 62 -9.60 3.47 -24.94
#